data_AF-A0A1H1VD48-F1
#
_entry.id   AF-A0A1H1VD48-F1
#
_cell.length_a   1.000
_cell.length_b   1.000
_cell.length_c   1.000
_cell.angle_alpha   90.00
_cell.angle_beta   90.00
_cell.angle_gamma   90.00
#
_symmetry.space_group_name_H-M   'P 1'
#
loop_
_entity.id
_entity.type
_entity.pdbx_description
1 polymer ?
#
loop_
_entity_poly.entity_id
_entity_poly.type
_entity_poly.pdbx_seq_one_letter_code
_entity_poly.pdbx_strand_id
1 'polypeptide(L)'
;MTLSQSEKELIAKHLDFLREVEVTSMTKSYKAVLLEAFQELDGWQQAPHVEALAERSWQVLQRRRTLQADLPEDYQNAVFCPPGWLTYWKKNPIAAWTGGRFFAVEDGRFIGLANIAEADLLTFSEMVQELVDFRLATYVARIGVTSAVVTPITSRPDKVELPYFPSLKIACGHFKSADAGEPEYRKVHSGIGQLDSERHFIAHAAGNSMNGGKSPIHDGDYLLCEVISPSSAGKLTGEILAIERQDAAGDNQYLLRKVLRKV
;
A
#
# COMPACT_ATOMS: atom_id res chain seq x y z
N MET A 1 -0.72 -15.21 -13.64
CA MET A 1 0.17 -16.22 -14.27
C MET A 1 0.07 -17.48 -13.43
N THR A 2 -0.17 -18.64 -14.02
CA THR A 2 -0.38 -19.90 -13.28
C THR A 2 0.93 -20.69 -13.30
N LEU A 3 1.45 -21.09 -12.13
CA LEU A 3 2.68 -21.88 -12.04
C LEU A 3 2.55 -23.20 -12.82
N SER A 4 3.56 -23.51 -13.61
CA SER A 4 3.74 -24.79 -14.30
C SER A 4 3.95 -25.93 -13.28
N GLN A 5 3.84 -27.18 -13.77
CA GLN A 5 3.98 -28.35 -12.93
C GLN A 5 5.42 -28.53 -12.40
N SER A 6 6.42 -28.30 -13.25
CA SER A 6 7.83 -28.34 -12.87
C SER A 6 8.17 -27.28 -11.82
N GLU A 7 7.62 -26.07 -11.94
CA GLU A 7 7.80 -25.02 -10.94
C GLU A 7 7.22 -25.42 -9.57
N LYS A 8 6.04 -26.03 -9.55
CA LYS A 8 5.42 -26.50 -8.29
C LYS A 8 6.24 -27.59 -7.62
N GLU A 9 6.79 -28.51 -8.40
CA GLU A 9 7.65 -29.59 -7.88
C GLU A 9 8.96 -29.04 -7.31
N LEU A 10 9.55 -28.06 -8.00
CA LEU A 10 10.77 -27.39 -7.55
C LEU A 10 10.54 -26.59 -6.26
N ILE A 11 9.42 -25.86 -6.19
CA ILE A 11 8.99 -25.17 -4.96
C ILE A 11 8.80 -26.17 -3.83
N ALA A 12 8.11 -27.29 -4.07
CA ALA A 12 7.91 -28.29 -3.02
C ALA A 12 9.23 -28.86 -2.50
N LYS A 13 10.19 -29.11 -3.40
CA LYS A 13 11.52 -29.65 -3.06
C LYS A 13 12.40 -28.66 -2.30
N HIS A 14 12.32 -27.37 -2.62
CA HIS A 14 13.17 -26.32 -2.05
C HIS A 14 12.41 -25.31 -1.19
N LEU A 15 11.20 -25.65 -0.74
CA LEU A 15 10.27 -24.77 -0.03
C LEU A 15 10.93 -24.11 1.18
N ASP A 16 11.69 -24.89 1.94
CA ASP A 16 12.38 -24.43 3.14
C ASP A 16 13.34 -23.27 2.84
N PHE A 17 14.08 -23.34 1.73
CA PHE A 17 15.00 -22.28 1.33
C PHE A 17 14.26 -21.07 0.76
N LEU A 18 13.31 -21.29 -0.15
CA LEU A 18 12.53 -20.20 -0.75
C LEU A 18 11.78 -19.40 0.32
N ARG A 19 11.22 -20.10 1.30
CA ARG A 19 10.57 -19.47 2.46
C ARG A 19 11.56 -18.70 3.32
N GLU A 20 12.77 -19.20 3.56
CA GLU A 20 13.81 -18.46 4.28
C GLU A 20 14.13 -17.12 3.60
N VAL A 21 14.27 -17.12 2.28
CA VAL A 21 14.49 -15.89 1.49
C VAL A 21 13.28 -14.96 1.59
N GLU A 22 12.07 -15.50 1.53
CA GLU A 22 10.83 -14.73 1.62
C GLU A 22 10.67 -14.04 2.99
N VAL A 23 11.01 -14.73 4.09
CA VAL A 23 10.71 -14.26 5.45
C VAL A 23 11.90 -13.64 6.18
N THR A 24 13.13 -13.78 5.68
CA THR A 24 14.33 -13.25 6.37
C THR A 24 14.15 -11.77 6.72
N SER A 25 14.58 -11.39 7.93
CA SER A 25 14.53 -9.99 8.37
C SER A 25 15.33 -9.09 7.43
N MET A 26 14.70 -7.98 7.04
CA MET A 26 15.28 -6.96 6.16
C MET A 26 15.50 -5.67 6.95
N THR A 27 16.21 -5.68 8.07
CA THR A 27 16.56 -4.42 8.77
C THR A 27 17.50 -3.56 7.93
N LYS A 28 18.35 -4.21 7.14
CA LYS A 28 19.12 -3.65 6.01
C LYS A 28 18.96 -4.59 4.81
N SER A 29 19.34 -4.13 3.63
CA SER A 29 19.25 -4.88 2.37
C SER A 29 20.32 -5.98 2.18
N TYR A 30 21.31 -6.08 3.06
CA TYR A 30 22.53 -6.86 2.82
C TYR A 30 22.31 -8.33 2.48
N LYS A 31 21.38 -9.02 3.16
CA LYS A 31 21.13 -10.45 2.88
C LYS A 31 20.60 -10.69 1.47
N ALA A 32 19.69 -9.84 1.00
CA ALA A 32 19.15 -9.91 -0.36
C ALA A 32 20.20 -9.50 -1.40
N VAL A 33 21.01 -8.48 -1.10
CA VAL A 33 22.15 -8.06 -1.94
C VAL A 33 23.19 -9.18 -2.07
N LEU A 34 23.51 -9.90 -0.99
CA LEU A 34 24.42 -11.04 -1.06
C LEU A 34 23.86 -12.12 -1.99
N LEU A 35 22.56 -12.43 -1.90
CA LEU A 35 21.94 -13.42 -2.78
C LEU A 35 21.94 -12.97 -4.24
N GLU A 36 21.61 -11.70 -4.52
CA GLU A 36 21.72 -11.13 -5.88
C GLU A 36 23.15 -11.29 -6.42
N ALA A 37 24.15 -10.87 -5.64
CA ALA A 37 25.56 -10.97 -6.02
C ALA A 37 26.03 -12.42 -6.19
N PHE A 38 25.52 -13.35 -5.38
CA PHE A 38 25.79 -14.77 -5.50
C PHE A 38 25.23 -15.33 -6.81
N GLN A 39 24.01 -14.94 -7.20
CA GLN A 39 23.41 -15.35 -8.48
C GLN A 39 24.14 -14.73 -9.69
N GLU A 40 24.58 -13.48 -9.60
CA GLU A 40 25.39 -12.84 -10.66
C GLU A 40 26.75 -13.50 -10.89
N LEU A 41 27.23 -14.30 -9.94
CA LEU A 41 28.45 -15.09 -10.03
C LEU A 41 28.16 -16.56 -10.34
N ASP A 42 26.95 -16.89 -10.79
CA ASP A 42 26.49 -18.25 -11.06
C ASP A 42 26.67 -19.20 -9.85
N GLY A 43 26.49 -18.67 -8.63
CA GLY A 43 26.89 -19.32 -7.39
C GLY A 43 26.23 -20.66 -7.10
N TRP A 44 25.05 -20.92 -7.67
CA TRP A 44 24.36 -22.22 -7.57
C TRP A 44 25.12 -23.32 -8.32
N GLN A 45 25.78 -22.97 -9.42
CA GLN A 45 26.57 -23.89 -10.24
C GLN A 45 28.05 -23.89 -9.80
N GLN A 46 28.59 -22.70 -9.49
CA GLN A 46 29.98 -22.53 -9.12
C GLN A 46 30.11 -21.61 -7.89
N ALA A 47 30.34 -22.23 -6.72
CA ALA A 47 30.53 -21.50 -5.47
C ALA A 47 31.63 -20.43 -5.58
N PRO A 48 31.31 -19.13 -5.48
CA PRO A 48 32.29 -18.07 -5.66
C PRO A 48 33.25 -17.96 -4.47
N HIS A 49 34.45 -17.44 -4.72
CA HIS A 49 35.31 -16.99 -3.62
C HIS A 49 34.63 -15.86 -2.84
N VAL A 50 34.80 -15.87 -1.53
CA VAL A 50 34.20 -14.86 -0.64
C VAL A 50 34.67 -13.44 -1.01
N GLU A 51 35.90 -13.30 -1.47
CA GLU A 51 36.48 -12.05 -1.97
C GLU A 51 35.70 -11.52 -3.17
N ALA A 52 35.44 -12.38 -4.18
CA ALA A 52 34.67 -12.03 -5.36
C ALA A 52 33.20 -11.75 -5.03
N LEU A 53 32.62 -12.52 -4.10
CA LEU A 53 31.25 -12.29 -3.63
C LEU A 53 31.11 -10.93 -2.93
N ALA A 54 32.06 -10.57 -2.08
CA ALA A 54 32.05 -9.26 -1.41
C ALA A 54 32.21 -8.13 -2.43
N GLU A 55 33.14 -8.24 -3.37
CA GLU A 55 33.34 -7.25 -4.43
C GLU A 55 32.08 -7.11 -5.31
N ARG A 56 31.47 -8.21 -5.73
CA ARG A 56 30.23 -8.18 -6.50
C ARG A 56 29.11 -7.53 -5.70
N SER A 57 28.96 -7.87 -4.42
CA SER A 57 27.97 -7.26 -3.52
C SER A 57 28.14 -5.74 -3.41
N TRP A 58 29.39 -5.26 -3.40
CA TRP A 58 29.68 -3.82 -3.44
C TRP A 58 29.16 -3.18 -4.74
N GLN A 59 29.43 -3.81 -5.89
CA GLN A 59 28.97 -3.31 -7.20
C GLN A 59 27.44 -3.26 -7.29
N VAL A 60 26.74 -4.25 -6.72
CA VAL A 60 25.26 -4.26 -6.60
C VAL A 60 24.77 -3.04 -5.80
N LEU A 61 25.39 -2.74 -4.66
CA LEU A 61 25.02 -1.58 -3.83
C LEU A 61 25.32 -0.25 -4.53
N GLN A 62 26.42 -0.16 -5.29
CA GLN A 62 26.78 1.06 -6.01
C GLN A 62 25.76 1.44 -7.10
N ARG A 63 25.25 0.46 -7.85
CA ARG A 63 24.22 0.71 -8.88
C ARG A 63 22.83 0.94 -8.30
N ARG A 64 22.53 0.42 -7.11
CA ARG A 64 21.24 0.60 -6.41
C ARG A 64 21.32 1.78 -5.42
N ARG A 65 21.30 3.01 -5.95
CA ARG A 65 21.44 4.28 -5.18
C ARG A 65 20.60 4.35 -3.89
N THR A 66 19.37 3.81 -3.91
CA THR A 66 18.46 3.80 -2.75
C THR A 66 18.99 2.97 -1.57
N LEU A 67 19.85 1.98 -1.83
CA LEU A 67 20.42 1.10 -0.81
C LEU A 67 21.71 1.66 -0.20
N GLN A 68 22.26 2.76 -0.74
CA GLN A 68 23.47 3.36 -0.17
C GLN A 68 23.25 3.86 1.26
N ALA A 69 22.01 4.23 1.62
CA ALA A 69 21.65 4.63 2.98
C ALA A 69 21.89 3.51 4.02
N ASP A 70 21.96 2.23 3.59
CA ASP A 70 22.25 1.12 4.50
C ASP A 70 23.73 1.06 4.87
N LEU A 71 24.63 1.61 4.04
CA LEU A 71 26.08 1.54 4.24
C LEU A 71 26.52 2.35 5.47
N PRO A 72 27.60 1.94 6.16
CA PRO A 72 28.29 2.79 7.11
C PRO A 72 28.62 4.15 6.50
N GLU A 73 28.58 5.23 7.29
CA GLU A 73 28.81 6.60 6.82
C GLU A 73 30.11 6.75 6.02
N ASP A 74 31.20 6.15 6.51
CA ASP A 74 32.52 6.16 5.83
C ASP A 74 32.52 5.44 4.47
N TYR A 75 31.52 4.60 4.19
CA TYR A 75 31.39 3.86 2.91
C TYR A 75 30.36 4.52 1.99
N GLN A 76 29.53 5.44 2.49
CA GLN A 76 28.58 6.17 1.68
C GLN A 76 29.33 7.06 0.68
N ASN A 77 28.88 7.10 -0.57
CA ASN A 77 29.51 7.86 -1.65
C ASN A 77 30.96 7.45 -2.01
N ALA A 78 31.49 6.36 -1.44
CA ALA A 78 32.81 5.87 -1.82
C ALA A 78 32.81 5.44 -3.30
N VAL A 79 33.75 5.99 -4.07
CA VAL A 79 33.89 5.70 -5.51
C VAL A 79 34.45 4.29 -5.75
N PHE A 80 35.28 3.81 -4.83
CA PHE A 80 35.94 2.51 -4.91
C PHE A 80 35.56 1.65 -3.70
N CYS A 81 35.69 0.33 -3.86
CA CYS A 81 35.48 -0.63 -2.77
C CYS A 81 36.44 -0.33 -1.60
N PRO A 82 35.93 -0.02 -0.39
CA PRO A 82 36.78 0.31 0.75
C PRO A 82 37.65 -0.88 1.16
N PRO A 83 38.91 -0.68 1.61
CA PRO A 83 39.79 -1.77 2.04
C PRO A 83 39.20 -2.67 3.15
N GLY A 84 38.36 -2.11 4.01
CA GLY A 84 37.68 -2.85 5.10
C GLY A 84 36.44 -3.64 4.67
N TRP A 85 36.02 -3.52 3.40
CA TRP A 85 34.74 -4.06 2.92
C TRP A 85 34.64 -5.58 3.07
N LEU A 86 35.70 -6.31 2.69
CA LEU A 86 35.71 -7.78 2.81
C LEU A 86 35.48 -8.24 4.25
N THR A 87 36.19 -7.62 5.20
CA THR A 87 36.04 -7.91 6.63
C THR A 87 34.63 -7.59 7.12
N TYR A 88 34.07 -6.47 6.67
CA TYR A 88 32.70 -6.08 6.97
C TYR A 88 31.69 -7.12 6.46
N TRP A 89 31.81 -7.51 5.19
CA TRP A 89 30.90 -8.44 4.52
C TRP A 89 30.98 -9.87 5.09
N LYS A 90 32.19 -10.32 5.47
CA LYS A 90 32.41 -11.57 6.21
C LYS A 90 31.63 -11.59 7.53
N LYS A 91 31.67 -10.48 8.30
CA LYS A 91 30.96 -10.35 9.58
C LYS A 91 29.44 -10.31 9.40
N ASN A 92 28.94 -9.64 8.37
CA ASN A 92 27.53 -9.56 8.00
C ASN A 92 27.45 -9.09 6.54
N PRO A 93 26.79 -9.79 5.61
CA PRO A 93 25.81 -10.85 5.79
C PRO A 93 26.31 -12.30 5.66
N ILE A 94 27.59 -12.55 5.36
CA ILE A 94 28.08 -13.93 5.18
C ILE A 94 27.86 -14.76 6.45
N ALA A 95 28.33 -14.30 7.61
CA ALA A 95 28.14 -15.02 8.87
C ALA A 95 26.66 -15.28 9.21
N ALA A 96 25.75 -14.39 8.79
CA ALA A 96 24.32 -14.55 9.03
C ALA A 96 23.72 -15.68 8.18
N TRP A 97 24.16 -15.83 6.93
CA TRP A 97 23.73 -16.92 6.05
C TRP A 97 24.38 -18.26 6.42
N THR A 98 25.66 -18.26 6.80
CA THR A 98 26.39 -19.47 7.19
C THR A 98 26.07 -19.96 8.60
N GLY A 99 25.46 -19.12 9.44
CA GLY A 99 24.91 -19.55 10.73
C GLY A 99 23.62 -20.37 10.60
N GLY A 100 23.02 -20.38 9.40
CA GLY A 100 21.86 -21.21 9.06
C GLY A 100 22.26 -22.55 8.43
N ARG A 101 21.32 -23.17 7.71
CA ARG A 101 21.50 -24.49 7.07
C ARG A 101 21.62 -24.46 5.55
N PHE A 102 21.57 -23.28 4.94
CA PHE A 102 21.47 -23.14 3.48
C PHE A 102 22.78 -22.77 2.80
N PHE A 103 23.73 -22.22 3.57
CA PHE A 103 25.03 -21.83 3.05
C PHE A 103 26.14 -22.26 4.00
N ALA A 104 27.30 -22.54 3.43
CA ALA A 104 28.54 -22.78 4.16
C ALA A 104 29.68 -21.96 3.55
N VAL A 105 30.77 -21.81 4.31
CA VAL A 105 32.04 -21.33 3.78
C VAL A 105 33.09 -22.40 3.99
N GLU A 106 33.64 -22.92 2.90
CA GLU A 106 34.69 -23.94 2.88
C GLU A 106 35.76 -23.51 1.89
N ASP A 107 37.04 -23.62 2.28
CA ASP A 107 38.20 -23.22 1.46
C ASP A 107 38.09 -21.82 0.83
N GLY A 108 37.49 -20.88 1.57
CA GLY A 108 37.27 -19.50 1.14
C GLY A 108 36.19 -19.33 0.06
N ARG A 109 35.38 -20.36 -0.21
CA ARG A 109 34.24 -20.30 -1.13
C ARG A 109 32.93 -20.25 -0.36
N PHE A 110 31.98 -19.47 -0.86
CA PHE A 110 30.62 -19.40 -0.32
C PHE A 110 29.73 -20.38 -1.09
N ILE A 111 29.25 -21.43 -0.42
CA ILE A 111 28.62 -22.59 -1.04
C ILE A 111 27.13 -22.63 -0.68
N GLY A 112 26.26 -22.72 -1.70
CA GLY A 112 24.85 -23.06 -1.50
C GLY A 112 24.68 -24.56 -1.26
N LEU A 113 24.00 -24.93 -0.17
CA LEU A 113 23.82 -26.32 0.25
C LEU A 113 22.57 -26.99 -0.37
N ALA A 114 21.83 -26.26 -1.20
CA ALA A 114 20.67 -26.79 -1.92
C ALA A 114 21.12 -27.72 -3.06
N ASN A 115 20.66 -28.98 -3.04
CA ASN A 115 20.94 -29.94 -4.10
C ASN A 115 19.98 -29.74 -5.28
N ILE A 116 20.40 -28.94 -6.26
CA ILE A 116 19.63 -28.56 -7.44
C ILE A 116 20.16 -29.35 -8.64
N ALA A 117 19.27 -29.97 -9.41
CA ALA A 117 19.69 -30.66 -10.63
C ALA A 117 20.02 -29.63 -11.72
N GLU A 118 20.97 -29.94 -12.61
CA GLU A 118 21.39 -29.02 -13.66
C GLU A 118 20.23 -28.53 -14.54
N ALA A 119 19.28 -29.42 -14.84
CA ALA A 119 18.07 -29.09 -15.60
C ALA A 119 17.13 -28.09 -14.88
N ASP A 120 17.21 -28.01 -13.56
CA ASP A 120 16.35 -27.14 -12.73
C ASP A 120 17.04 -25.83 -12.34
N LEU A 121 18.35 -25.69 -12.57
CA LEU A 121 19.15 -24.54 -12.10
C LEU A 121 18.61 -23.21 -12.61
N LEU A 122 18.21 -23.13 -13.88
CA LEU A 122 17.70 -21.91 -14.47
C LEU A 122 16.40 -21.48 -13.78
N THR A 123 15.41 -22.37 -13.75
CA THR A 123 14.10 -22.11 -13.12
C THR A 123 14.23 -21.82 -11.63
N PHE A 124 15.12 -22.53 -10.92
CA PHE A 124 15.40 -22.24 -9.52
C PHE A 124 15.97 -20.84 -9.32
N SER A 125 16.96 -20.46 -10.14
CA SER A 125 17.59 -19.14 -10.07
C SER A 125 16.59 -18.03 -10.38
N GLU A 126 15.69 -18.22 -11.35
CA GLU A 126 14.61 -17.28 -11.65
C GLU A 126 13.67 -17.08 -10.46
N MET A 127 13.23 -18.15 -9.80
CA MET A 127 12.40 -18.07 -8.59
C MET A 127 13.10 -17.31 -7.45
N VAL A 128 14.38 -17.61 -7.20
CA VAL A 128 15.15 -16.95 -6.16
C VAL A 128 15.34 -15.47 -6.51
N GLN A 129 15.60 -15.15 -7.78
CA GLN A 129 15.73 -13.78 -8.25
C GLN A 129 14.43 -12.99 -8.11
N GLU A 130 13.28 -13.58 -8.45
CA GLU A 130 11.97 -12.96 -8.23
C GLU A 130 11.73 -12.64 -6.75
N LEU A 131 12.07 -13.57 -5.85
CA LEU A 131 11.99 -13.34 -4.41
C LEU A 131 12.94 -12.22 -3.98
N VAL A 132 14.20 -12.24 -4.42
CA VAL A 132 15.18 -11.19 -4.10
C VAL A 132 14.68 -9.82 -4.55
N ASP A 133 14.17 -9.71 -5.79
CA ASP A 133 13.64 -8.46 -6.33
C ASP A 133 12.39 -7.99 -5.58
N PHE A 134 11.47 -8.89 -5.26
CA PHE A 134 10.31 -8.59 -4.42
C PHE A 134 10.73 -8.07 -3.04
N ARG A 135 11.71 -8.72 -2.39
CA ARG A 135 12.21 -8.32 -1.07
C ARG A 135 12.89 -6.96 -1.12
N LEU A 136 13.74 -6.71 -2.13
CA LEU A 136 14.41 -5.42 -2.30
C LEU A 136 13.42 -4.31 -2.63
N ALA A 137 12.44 -4.54 -3.51
CA ALA A 137 11.41 -3.57 -3.85
C ALA A 137 10.55 -3.21 -2.62
N THR A 138 10.11 -4.22 -1.87
CA THR A 138 9.33 -4.02 -0.63
C THR A 138 10.15 -3.26 0.42
N TYR A 139 11.43 -3.60 0.57
CA TYR A 139 12.35 -2.90 1.47
C TYR A 139 12.51 -1.42 1.08
N VAL A 140 12.80 -1.14 -0.21
CA VAL A 140 12.97 0.22 -0.74
C VAL A 140 11.69 1.04 -0.53
N ALA A 141 10.51 0.47 -0.80
CA ALA A 141 9.24 1.13 -0.54
C ALA A 141 9.09 1.51 0.95
N ARG A 142 9.45 0.60 1.86
CA ARG A 142 9.36 0.85 3.31
C ARG A 142 10.34 1.92 3.79
N ILE A 143 11.60 1.92 3.32
CA ILE A 143 12.57 2.96 3.71
C ILE A 143 12.27 4.30 3.04
N GLY A 144 11.67 4.30 1.85
CA GLY A 144 11.16 5.51 1.21
C GLY A 144 10.05 6.18 2.03
N VAL A 145 9.19 5.37 2.67
CA VAL A 145 8.19 5.84 3.65
C VAL A 145 8.85 6.29 4.97
N THR A 146 10.00 5.74 5.34
CA THR A 146 10.72 6.07 6.59
C THR A 146 11.60 7.33 6.46
N SER A 147 12.18 7.58 5.29
CA SER A 147 12.94 8.80 4.98
C SER A 147 12.06 9.94 4.47
N ALA A 148 10.81 9.65 4.11
CA ALA A 148 9.79 10.66 4.15
C ALA A 148 9.56 10.98 5.62
N VAL A 149 9.90 12.21 6.03
CA VAL A 149 9.11 12.84 7.08
C VAL A 149 7.68 12.71 6.58
N VAL A 150 6.94 11.76 7.13
CA VAL A 150 5.48 11.77 7.08
C VAL A 150 5.11 12.95 7.96
N THR A 151 5.33 14.16 7.43
CA THR A 151 4.34 15.19 7.59
C THR A 151 3.10 14.50 7.09
N PRO A 152 2.10 14.21 7.94
CA PRO A 152 0.82 13.81 7.39
C PRO A 152 0.57 14.84 6.31
N ILE A 153 0.38 14.36 5.09
CA ILE A 153 -0.27 15.17 4.10
C ILE A 153 -1.69 15.33 4.69
N THR A 154 -1.84 16.26 5.63
CA THR A 154 -2.99 17.14 5.63
C THR A 154 -2.79 18.08 4.43
N SER A 155 -2.62 17.53 3.22
CA SER A 155 -3.57 17.94 2.22
C SER A 155 -4.88 17.41 2.78
N ARG A 156 -5.60 18.30 3.46
CA ARG A 156 -6.99 18.38 3.07
C ARG A 156 -6.89 18.53 1.57
N PRO A 157 -7.26 17.51 0.78
CA PRO A 157 -7.30 17.74 -0.64
C PRO A 157 -8.18 18.98 -0.76
N ASP A 158 -7.69 20.02 -1.46
CA ASP A 158 -8.47 21.25 -1.65
C ASP A 158 -9.87 20.90 -2.16
N LYS A 159 -10.07 19.69 -2.70
CA LYS A 159 -11.36 19.14 -3.04
C LYS A 159 -11.50 17.67 -2.56
N VAL A 160 -12.53 17.35 -1.77
CA VAL A 160 -12.94 15.98 -1.39
C VAL A 160 -13.87 15.43 -2.47
N GLU A 161 -13.68 14.20 -2.92
CA GLU A 161 -14.63 13.52 -3.81
C GLU A 161 -15.77 12.92 -2.98
N LEU A 162 -17.00 13.33 -3.28
CA LEU A 162 -18.20 12.84 -2.62
C LEU A 162 -19.11 12.12 -3.62
N PRO A 163 -19.80 11.05 -3.19
CA PRO A 163 -20.93 10.49 -3.92
C PRO A 163 -21.96 11.57 -4.23
N TYR A 164 -22.42 11.63 -5.47
CA TYR A 164 -23.43 12.53 -5.99
C TYR A 164 -24.50 11.72 -6.68
N PHE A 165 -25.74 11.90 -6.23
CA PHE A 165 -26.89 11.16 -6.73
C PHE A 165 -27.78 12.10 -7.54
N PRO A 166 -27.60 12.19 -8.88
CA PRO A 166 -28.36 13.11 -9.72
C PRO A 166 -29.86 12.77 -9.77
N SER A 167 -30.21 11.49 -9.63
CA SER A 167 -31.59 10.99 -9.60
C SER A 167 -32.26 11.16 -8.23
N LEU A 168 -31.47 11.28 -7.15
CA LEU A 168 -31.98 11.44 -5.79
C LEU A 168 -32.44 12.89 -5.57
N LYS A 169 -33.74 13.11 -5.76
CA LYS A 169 -34.40 14.39 -5.53
C LYS A 169 -35.00 14.43 -4.13
N ILE A 170 -34.38 15.17 -3.21
CA ILE A 170 -34.89 15.35 -1.85
C ILE A 170 -35.96 16.44 -1.89
N ALA A 171 -37.20 16.06 -1.64
CA ALA A 171 -38.29 17.00 -1.69
C ALA A 171 -38.23 17.99 -0.53
N CYS A 172 -38.36 19.28 -0.80
CA CYS A 172 -38.34 20.33 0.21
C CYS A 172 -39.73 20.61 0.83
N GLY A 173 -40.69 19.69 0.68
CA GLY A 173 -42.10 19.92 1.08
C GLY A 173 -42.92 18.64 1.35
N HIS A 174 -43.33 17.91 0.31
CA HIS A 174 -44.05 16.63 0.44
C HIS A 174 -43.18 15.49 -0.06
N PHE A 175 -43.32 14.30 0.54
CA PHE A 175 -42.57 13.10 0.14
C PHE A 175 -42.68 12.84 -1.37
N LYS A 176 -41.54 12.59 -2.02
CA LYS A 176 -41.44 12.18 -3.41
C LYS A 176 -40.62 10.91 -3.49
N SER A 177 -41.06 9.97 -4.31
CA SER A 177 -40.27 8.78 -4.66
C SER A 177 -39.02 9.21 -5.42
N ALA A 178 -37.86 8.71 -5.02
CA ALA A 178 -36.61 8.92 -5.72
C ALA A 178 -35.75 7.66 -5.62
N ASP A 179 -35.11 7.31 -6.73
CA ASP A 179 -34.16 6.21 -6.78
C ASP A 179 -32.75 6.76 -6.58
N ALA A 180 -32.01 6.14 -5.67
CA ALA A 180 -30.61 6.49 -5.42
C ALA A 180 -29.73 6.11 -6.62
N GLY A 181 -30.08 5.10 -7.42
CA GLY A 181 -29.29 4.68 -8.59
C GLY A 181 -27.80 4.45 -8.28
N GLU A 182 -26.98 4.39 -9.32
CA GLU A 182 -25.52 4.37 -9.18
C GLU A 182 -24.98 5.80 -8.95
N PRO A 183 -24.13 6.04 -7.94
CA PRO A 183 -23.57 7.37 -7.67
C PRO A 183 -22.57 7.81 -8.75
N GLU A 184 -22.65 9.07 -9.12
CA GLU A 184 -21.53 9.79 -9.73
C GLU A 184 -20.61 10.35 -8.62
N TYR A 185 -19.39 10.76 -8.95
CA TYR A 185 -18.47 11.36 -7.98
C TYR A 185 -18.20 12.83 -8.31
N ARG A 186 -18.30 13.72 -7.32
CA ARG A 186 -18.02 15.15 -7.48
C ARG A 186 -16.99 15.67 -6.50
N LYS A 187 -16.08 16.50 -7.01
CA LYS A 187 -15.05 17.20 -6.25
C LYS A 187 -15.63 18.44 -5.56
N VAL A 188 -15.66 18.45 -4.23
CA VAL A 188 -16.19 19.54 -3.39
C VAL A 188 -15.06 20.20 -2.60
N HIS A 189 -15.00 21.53 -2.61
CA HIS A 189 -13.93 22.25 -1.93
C HIS A 189 -13.93 22.01 -0.41
N SER A 190 -12.77 21.76 0.19
CA SER A 190 -12.62 21.46 1.63
C SER A 190 -12.99 22.63 2.57
N GLY A 191 -13.31 23.81 2.02
CA GLY A 191 -13.78 24.98 2.78
C GLY A 191 -15.21 24.87 3.33
N ILE A 192 -15.98 23.84 2.94
CA ILE A 192 -17.39 23.65 3.33
C ILE A 192 -17.53 22.91 4.67
N GLY A 193 -16.43 22.37 5.23
CA GLY A 193 -16.42 21.69 6.53
C GLY A 193 -15.49 20.49 6.55
N GLN A 194 -15.58 19.66 7.60
CA GLN A 194 -14.92 18.36 7.62
C GLN A 194 -15.76 17.35 6.84
N LEU A 195 -15.49 17.24 5.54
CA LEU A 195 -16.17 16.31 4.64
C LEU A 195 -15.55 14.91 4.77
N ASP A 196 -16.40 13.90 4.85
CA ASP A 196 -16.06 12.47 4.91
C ASP A 196 -16.92 11.74 3.86
N SER A 197 -16.29 11.11 2.86
CA SER A 197 -16.97 10.45 1.75
C SER A 197 -17.82 9.24 2.15
N GLU A 198 -17.57 8.64 3.32
CA GLU A 198 -18.38 7.53 3.83
C GLU A 198 -19.66 8.02 4.52
N ARG A 199 -19.70 9.30 4.91
CA ARG A 199 -20.82 9.90 5.65
C ARG A 199 -21.54 10.97 4.87
N HIS A 200 -20.87 11.60 3.92
CA HIS A 200 -21.38 12.73 3.17
C HIS A 200 -21.68 12.38 1.73
N PHE A 201 -22.78 12.91 1.22
CA PHE A 201 -23.17 12.78 -0.18
C PHE A 201 -23.87 14.05 -0.67
N ILE A 202 -24.01 14.16 -1.98
CA ILE A 202 -24.65 15.29 -2.66
C ILE A 202 -25.94 14.84 -3.33
N ALA A 203 -27.01 15.61 -3.15
CA ALA A 203 -28.30 15.40 -3.79
C ALA A 203 -28.89 16.76 -4.26
N HIS A 204 -30.01 16.71 -5.00
CA HIS A 204 -30.73 17.93 -5.38
C HIS A 204 -31.93 18.20 -4.48
N ALA A 205 -32.12 19.47 -4.14
CA ALA A 205 -33.38 19.97 -3.62
C ALA A 205 -34.46 19.92 -4.71
N ALA A 206 -35.67 19.49 -4.34
CA ALA A 206 -36.81 19.47 -5.24
C ALA A 206 -38.05 20.15 -4.61
N GLY A 207 -38.54 21.19 -5.28
CA GLY A 207 -39.66 22.03 -4.85
C GLY A 207 -39.25 23.32 -4.15
N ASN A 208 -40.23 24.21 -3.96
CA ASN A 208 -40.01 25.61 -3.54
C ASN A 208 -40.43 25.91 -2.08
N SER A 209 -40.78 24.87 -1.30
CA SER A 209 -41.33 25.05 0.06
C SER A 209 -40.31 25.57 1.09
N MET A 210 -39.01 25.55 0.76
CA MET A 210 -37.93 26.06 1.62
C MET A 210 -37.33 27.38 1.09
N ASN A 211 -37.99 28.07 0.15
CA ASN A 211 -37.54 29.37 -0.40
C ASN A 211 -37.65 30.54 0.61
N GLY A 212 -38.15 30.31 1.83
CA GLY A 212 -38.36 31.35 2.84
C GLY A 212 -37.30 31.34 3.94
N GLY A 213 -37.07 32.51 4.58
CA GLY A 213 -36.18 32.66 5.73
C GLY A 213 -34.81 33.27 5.40
N LYS A 214 -33.86 33.18 6.35
CA LYS A 214 -32.51 33.77 6.22
C LYS A 214 -31.55 32.97 5.33
N SER A 215 -31.91 31.73 5.00
CA SER A 215 -31.12 30.80 4.19
C SER A 215 -32.07 29.97 3.32
N PRO A 216 -32.60 30.56 2.23
CA PRO A 216 -33.54 29.88 1.35
C PRO A 216 -32.87 28.74 0.58
N ILE A 217 -33.60 27.64 0.36
CA ILE A 217 -33.20 26.50 -0.47
C ILE A 217 -34.19 26.43 -1.64
N HIS A 218 -33.69 26.60 -2.86
CA HIS A 218 -34.49 26.61 -4.08
C HIS A 218 -34.49 25.25 -4.76
N ASP A 219 -35.50 25.02 -5.60
CA ASP A 219 -35.54 23.86 -6.50
C ASP A 219 -34.26 23.81 -7.35
N GLY A 220 -33.61 22.65 -7.37
CA GLY A 220 -32.36 22.41 -8.10
C GLY A 220 -31.08 22.69 -7.32
N ASP A 221 -31.15 23.30 -6.13
CA ASP A 221 -29.95 23.55 -5.30
C ASP A 221 -29.24 22.24 -4.93
N TYR A 222 -27.91 22.30 -4.85
CA TYR A 222 -27.09 21.20 -4.35
C TYR A 222 -27.18 21.13 -2.83
N LEU A 223 -27.60 19.98 -2.32
CA LEU A 223 -27.63 19.66 -0.91
C LEU A 223 -26.41 18.82 -0.57
N LEU A 224 -25.61 19.28 0.39
CA LEU A 224 -24.60 18.46 1.05
C LEU A 224 -25.26 17.80 2.27
N CYS A 225 -25.40 16.48 2.24
CA CYS A 225 -26.07 15.71 3.27
C CYS A 225 -25.07 14.85 4.04
N GLU A 226 -25.25 14.71 5.35
CA GLU A 226 -24.53 13.78 6.21
C GLU A 226 -25.49 12.68 6.70
N VAL A 227 -25.07 11.42 6.62
CA VAL A 227 -25.81 10.27 7.15
C VAL A 227 -25.67 10.25 8.68
N ILE A 228 -26.80 10.29 9.39
CA ILE A 228 -26.80 10.25 10.86
C ILE A 228 -26.56 8.81 11.34
N SER A 229 -25.54 8.66 12.19
CA SER A 229 -25.23 7.43 12.92
C SER A 229 -25.73 7.53 14.37
N PRO A 230 -25.89 6.41 15.10
CA PRO A 230 -26.20 6.44 16.53
C PRO A 230 -25.24 7.31 17.36
N SER A 231 -23.99 7.46 16.90
CA SER A 231 -22.95 8.32 17.48
C SER A 231 -23.05 9.82 17.15
N SER A 232 -23.80 10.23 16.12
CA SER A 232 -23.96 11.65 15.72
C SER A 232 -25.32 12.25 16.11
N ALA A 233 -26.17 11.50 16.82
CA ALA A 233 -27.52 11.91 17.22
C ALA A 233 -27.62 12.99 18.33
N GLY A 234 -26.48 13.55 18.78
CA GLY A 234 -26.38 14.33 20.02
C GLY A 234 -27.04 15.72 20.02
N LYS A 235 -27.28 16.36 18.86
CA LYS A 235 -27.99 17.65 18.75
C LYS A 235 -28.72 17.75 17.40
N LEU A 236 -30.01 17.41 17.37
CA LEU A 236 -30.85 17.47 16.15
C LEU A 236 -31.91 18.58 16.18
N THR A 237 -31.97 19.37 17.27
CA THR A 237 -32.99 20.41 17.44
C THR A 237 -32.60 21.68 16.70
N GLY A 238 -33.40 22.10 15.72
CA GLY A 238 -33.20 23.33 14.94
C GLY A 238 -32.48 23.12 13.61
N GLU A 239 -31.99 21.90 13.35
CA GLU A 239 -31.33 21.52 12.11
C GLU A 239 -32.33 21.11 11.01
N ILE A 240 -31.88 21.20 9.76
CA ILE A 240 -32.61 20.75 8.58
C ILE A 240 -32.21 19.29 8.35
N LEU A 241 -33.18 18.37 8.35
CA LEU A 241 -32.96 16.94 8.21
C LEU A 241 -33.61 16.41 6.94
N ALA A 242 -32.89 15.56 6.21
CA ALA A 242 -33.46 14.70 5.18
C ALA A 242 -33.98 13.43 5.85
N ILE A 243 -35.25 13.13 5.65
CA ILE A 243 -35.94 11.98 6.24
C ILE A 243 -36.26 11.02 5.10
N GLU A 244 -35.76 9.80 5.21
CA GLU A 244 -36.14 8.67 4.36
C GLU A 244 -37.36 7.96 4.95
N ARG A 245 -38.31 7.60 4.09
CA ARG A 245 -39.46 6.77 4.41
C ARG A 245 -39.71 5.80 3.26
N GLN A 246 -40.10 4.58 3.55
CA GLN A 246 -40.71 3.69 2.56
C GLN A 246 -42.23 3.85 2.53
N ASP A 247 -42.80 3.88 1.32
CA ASP A 247 -44.24 3.83 1.13
C ASP A 247 -44.78 2.39 1.12
N ALA A 248 -46.09 2.25 0.91
CA ALA A 248 -46.75 0.95 0.92
C ALA A 248 -46.37 0.05 -0.27
N ALA A 249 -45.76 0.60 -1.33
CA ALA A 249 -45.27 -0.12 -2.49
C ALA A 249 -43.79 -0.54 -2.35
N GLY A 250 -43.09 -0.06 -1.31
CA GLY A 250 -41.68 -0.31 -1.07
C GLY A 250 -40.75 0.74 -1.69
N ASP A 251 -41.29 1.81 -2.25
CA ASP A 251 -40.49 2.88 -2.83
C ASP A 251 -39.96 3.81 -1.74
N ASN A 252 -38.68 4.18 -1.86
CA ASN A 252 -38.03 5.12 -0.96
C ASN A 252 -38.45 6.57 -1.29
N GLN A 253 -38.85 7.31 -0.27
CA GLN A 253 -39.27 8.70 -0.34
C GLN A 253 -38.41 9.57 0.58
N TYR A 254 -37.94 10.71 0.05
CA TYR A 254 -37.03 11.60 0.77
C TYR A 254 -37.65 12.99 0.97
N LEU A 255 -37.65 13.46 2.22
CA LEU A 255 -38.22 14.76 2.62
C LEU A 255 -37.24 15.58 3.46
N LEU A 256 -36.97 16.81 3.04
CA LEU A 256 -36.22 17.79 3.81
C LEU A 256 -37.16 18.54 4.77
N ARG A 257 -36.88 18.52 6.07
CA ARG A 257 -37.69 19.20 7.09
C ARG A 257 -36.85 19.76 8.23
N LYS A 258 -37.23 20.93 8.73
CA LYS A 258 -36.68 21.48 9.98
C LYS A 258 -37.31 20.77 11.18
N VAL A 259 -36.50 20.14 12.03
CA VAL A 259 -37.01 19.44 13.22
C VAL A 259 -37.03 20.37 14.42
N LEU A 260 -38.22 20.53 14.99
CA LEU A 260 -38.44 21.22 16.26
C LEU A 260 -38.78 20.15 17.31
N ARG A 261 -37.92 20.00 18.32
CA ARG A 261 -38.25 19.17 19.48
C ARG A 261 -39.34 19.89 20.27
N LYS A 262 -40.53 19.30 20.37
CA LYS A 262 -41.51 19.71 21.38
C LYS A 262 -40.92 19.35 22.75
N VAL A 263 -40.79 20.35 23.61
CA VAL A 263 -40.60 20.15 25.06
C VAL A 263 -41.91 19.65 25.64
#